data_AF-A0A5X5VM30-F1
#
_entry.id   AF-A0A5X5VM30-F1
#
_cell.length_a   1.000
_cell.length_b   1.000
_cell.length_c   1.000
_cell.angle_alpha   90.00
_cell.angle_beta   90.00
_cell.angle_gamma   90.00
#
_symmetry.space_group_name_H-M   'P 1'
#
loop_
_entity.id
_entity.type
_entity.pdbx_description
1 polymer ?
#
loop_
_entity_poly.entity_id
_entity_poly.type
_entity_poly.pdbx_seq_one_letter_code
_entity_poly.pdbx_strand_id
1 'polypeptide(L)' 'MKKSWFHYPNCTTEEAEELMATYRRRGVRVERSLNFDCLTWTISALLPESARAPRPSRTYQQSFWR' A
#
# COMPACT_ATOMS: atom_id res chain seq x y z
N MET A 1 -0.46 -16.05 8.16
CA MET A 1 -0.03 -15.00 7.20
C MET A 1 0.69 -13.94 8.00
N LYS A 2 1.94 -13.62 7.65
CA LYS A 2 2.65 -12.50 8.32
C LYS A 2 2.01 -11.20 7.87
N LYS A 3 1.89 -10.22 8.77
CA LYS A 3 1.43 -8.87 8.42
C LYS A 3 2.61 -7.93 8.59
N SER A 4 2.79 -7.04 7.64
CA SER A 4 3.77 -5.96 7.73
C SER A 4 3.10 -4.63 7.48
N TRP A 5 3.81 -3.58 7.86
CA TRP A 5 3.41 -2.22 7.58
C TRP A 5 3.92 -1.84 6.20
N PHE A 6 2.99 -1.51 5.30
CA PHE A 6 3.30 -0.87 4.04
C PHE A 6 3.23 0.64 4.23
N HIS A 7 4.30 1.34 3.83
CA HIS A 7 4.43 2.78 4.02
C HIS A 7 4.24 3.53 2.70
N TYR A 8 3.39 4.55 2.72
CA TYR A 8 3.24 5.55 1.67
C TYR A 8 3.88 6.84 2.14
N PRO A 9 5.11 7.17 1.70
CA PRO A 9 5.76 8.41 2.08
C PRO A 9 5.20 9.59 1.27
N ASN A 10 5.33 10.80 1.83
CA ASN A 10 5.08 12.07 1.16
C ASN A 10 3.66 12.27 0.57
N CYS A 11 2.63 11.69 1.18
CA CYS A 11 1.25 11.91 0.74
C CYS A 11 0.76 13.32 1.10
N THR A 12 -0.02 13.91 0.21
CA THR A 12 -0.83 15.10 0.51
C THR A 12 -1.96 14.75 1.48
N THR A 13 -2.60 15.77 2.08
CA THR A 13 -3.73 15.57 3.00
C THR A 13 -4.90 14.85 2.33
N GLU A 14 -5.21 15.20 1.07
CA GLU A 14 -6.32 14.60 0.32
C GLU A 14 -6.05 13.12 0.01
N GLU A 15 -4.85 12.80 -0.49
CA GLU A 15 -4.43 11.41 -0.74
C GLU A 15 -4.42 10.58 0.54
N ALA A 16 -3.95 11.16 1.64
CA ALA A 16 -3.93 10.50 2.94
C ALA A 16 -5.34 10.13 3.42
N GLU A 17 -6.30 11.05 3.30
CA GLU A 17 -7.70 10.80 3.67
C GLU A 17 -8.35 9.73 2.79
N GLU A 18 -8.13 9.78 1.47
CA GLU A 18 -8.66 8.80 0.54
C GLU A 18 -8.09 7.39 0.81
N LEU A 19 -6.77 7.29 1.03
CA LEU A 19 -6.12 6.03 1.38
C LEU A 19 -6.67 5.47 2.69
N MET A 20 -6.78 6.32 3.72
CA MET A 20 -7.35 5.92 5.00
C MET A 20 -8.79 5.44 4.86
N ALA A 21 -9.64 6.15 4.11
CA ALA A 21 -11.03 5.75 3.88
C ALA A 21 -11.12 4.40 3.15
N THR A 22 -10.32 4.22 2.11
CA THR A 22 -10.29 2.99 1.31
C THR A 22 -9.86 1.78 2.13
N TYR A 23 -8.79 1.92 2.92
CA TYR A 23 -8.31 0.83 3.77
C TYR A 23 -9.23 0.54 4.96
N ARG A 24 -9.81 1.58 5.59
CA ARG A 24 -10.82 1.40 6.64
C ARG A 24 -12.05 0.66 6.12
N ARG A 25 -12.52 0.97 4.91
CA ARG A 25 -13.62 0.24 4.26
C ARG A 25 -13.30 -1.24 4.05
N ARG A 26 -12.02 -1.57 3.82
CA ARG A 26 -11.51 -2.95 3.70
C ARG A 26 -11.23 -3.62 5.06
N GLY A 27 -11.45 -2.93 6.19
CA GLY A 27 -11.15 -3.44 7.54
C GLY A 27 -9.65 -3.56 7.84
N VAL A 28 -8.81 -2.84 7.09
CA VAL A 28 -7.35 -2.82 7.28
C VAL A 28 -6.99 -1.74 8.31
N ARG A 29 -6.06 -2.07 9.21
CA ARG A 29 -5.56 -1.10 10.20
C ARG A 29 -4.59 -0.14 9.52
N VAL A 30 -4.80 1.16 9.74
CA VAL A 30 -4.02 2.24 9.12
C VAL A 30 -3.60 3.23 10.19
N GLU A 31 -2.36 3.69 10.11
CA GLU A 31 -1.77 4.73 10.95
C GLU A 31 -1.30 5.88 10.05
N ARG A 32 -1.44 7.12 10.53
CA ARG A 32 -0.93 8.31 9.85
C ARG A 32 0.10 9.00 10.76
N SER A 33 1.20 9.42 10.17
CA SER A 33 2.26 10.16 10.84
C SER A 33 2.58 11.41 10.02
N LEU A 34 2.74 12.55 10.69
CA LEU A 34 3.17 13.78 10.03
C LEU A 34 4.67 13.70 9.78
N ASN A 35 5.13 14.06 8.57
CA ASN A 35 6.55 14.08 8.24
C ASN A 35 7.24 15.32 8.81
N PHE A 36 8.58 15.29 8.83
CA PHE A 36 9.40 16.40 9.32
C PHE A 36 9.11 17.71 8.58
N ASP A 37 8.79 17.63 7.28
CA ASP A 37 8.46 18.79 6.45
C ASP A 37 7.14 19.47 6.85
N CYS A 38 6.39 18.92 7.82
CA CYS A 38 5.13 19.44 8.38
C CYS A 38 3.99 19.67 7.37
N LEU A 39 4.21 19.34 6.10
CA LEU A 39 3.29 19.51 4.99
C LEU A 39 2.76 18.16 4.50
N THR A 40 3.58 17.11 4.57
CA THR A 40 3.26 15.79 4.04
C THR A 40 3.01 14.77 5.13
N TRP A 41 2.24 13.75 4.79
CA TRP A 41 1.89 12.64 5.67
C TRP A 41 2.55 11.36 5.20
N THR A 42 2.99 10.54 6.15
CA THR A 42 3.31 9.13 5.90
C THR A 42 2.17 8.26 6.40
N ILE A 43 1.58 7.48 5.49
CA ILE A 43 0.51 6.54 5.81
C ILE A 43 1.07 5.13 5.90
N SER A 44 0.80 4.44 6.99
CA SER A 44 1.21 3.06 7.22
C SER A 44 -0.02 2.15 7.26
N ALA A 45 -0.11 1.17 6.37
CA ALA A 45 -1.21 0.22 6.30
C ALA A 45 -0.73 -1.19 6.66
N LEU A 46 -1.45 -1.88 7.56
CA LEU A 46 -1.09 -3.23 8.00
C LEU A 46 -1.64 -4.27 7.02
N LEU A 47 -0.81 -4.67 6.06
CA LEU A 47 -1.19 -5.60 4.99
C LEU A 47 -0.64 -7.00 5.25
N PRO A 48 -1.36 -8.06 4.84
CA PRO A 48 -0.80 -9.39 4.84
C PRO A 48 0.30 -9.51 3.77
N GLU A 49 1.50 -9.88 4.17
CA GLU A 49 2.57 -10.20 3.24
C GLU A 49 2.38 -11.62 2.69
N SER A 50 2.39 -11.74 1.37
CA SER A 50 2.57 -13.02 0.70
C SER A 50 4.06 -13.28 0.50
N ALA A 51 4.60 -14.32 1.15
CA ALA A 51 5.99 -14.74 0.94
C ALA A 51 6.28 -15.24 -0.49
N ARG A 52 5.22 -15.53 -1.27
CA ARG A 52 5.32 -15.93 -2.66
C ARG A 52 4.89 -14.77 -3.53
N ALA A 53 5.65 -14.53 -4.61
CA ALA A 53 5.23 -13.62 -5.66
C ALA A 53 3.85 -14.04 -6.20
N PRO A 54 3.00 -13.08 -6.60
CA PRO A 54 1.75 -13.41 -7.29
C PRO A 54 2.07 -14.28 -8.50
N ARG A 55 1.25 -15.32 -8.75
CA ARG A 55 1.41 -16.15 -9.94
C ARG A 55 1.20 -15.28 -11.18
N PRO A 56 2.21 -15.11 -12.05
CA PRO A 56 2.06 -14.26 -13.21
C PRO A 56 0.99 -14.85 -14.15
N SER A 57 0.08 -14.02 -14.62
CA SER A 57 -0.93 -14.42 -15.60
C SER A 57 -0.28 -14.64 -16.96
N ARG A 58 -0.64 -15.73 -17.65
CA ARG A 58 -0.18 -16.01 -19.03
C ARG A 58 -0.86 -15.13 -20.09
N THR A 59 -1.89 -14.36 -19.73
CA THR A 59 -2.74 -13.61 -20.65
C THR A 59 -1.99 -12.65 -21.58
N TYR A 60 -0.90 -12.05 -21.10
CA TYR A 60 -0.10 -11.06 -21.86
C TYR A 60 1.37 -11.45 -22.01
N GLN A 61 1.73 -12.71 -21.75
CA GLN A 61 3.10 -13.20 -21.95
C GLN A 61 3.27 -13.65 -23.39
N GLN A 62 3.96 -12.86 -24.22
CA GLN A 62 4.33 -13.29 -25.57
C GLN A 62 5.52 -14.25 -25.50
N SER A 63 5.56 -15.23 -26.40
CA SER A 63 6.61 -16.27 -26.45
C SER A 63 8.02 -15.72 -26.69
N PHE A 64 8.16 -14.52 -27.27
CA PHE A 64 9.44 -13.87 -27.54
C PHE A 64 10.11 -13.31 -26.26
N TRP A 65 9.35 -13.00 -25.22
CA TRP A 65 9.86 -12.47 -23.95
C TRP A 65 10.26 -13.58 -22.95
N ARG A 66 10.46 -14.80 -23.46
CA ARG A 66 10.69 -15.99 -22.64
C ARG A 66 12.16 -16.35 -22.58
#